data_AF-A0A6I2H868-F1
#
_entry.id   AF-A0A6I2H868-F1
#
_cell.length_a   1.000
_cell.length_b   1.000
_cell.length_c   1.000
_cell.angle_alpha   90.00
_cell.angle_beta   90.00
_cell.angle_gamma   90.00
#
_symmetry.space_group_name_H-M   'P 1'
#
loop_
_entity.id
_entity.type
_entity.pdbx_description
1 polymer ?
#
loop_
_entity_poly.entity_id
_entity_poly.type
_entity_poly.pdbx_seq_one_letter_code
_entity_poly.pdbx_strand_id
1 'polypeptide(L)'
;MNAPFRYALPLSLSLLAACTATQPEDAAPVPATRAQALAQAPSRGFSCDPLEVRSDTELATVEGAPADALVLRPTGVACRYHLLYRDGSGKQHMLSQSPGMYLLADARVLASAGRPDTTLVCATDLQHARAAVPSDEPGIENRAITSTAVICAAARDGKWSQTNAVVTGGADWAAWVLEAGADEADPDVFWVRWTRDSTFQPLALDDTGRPADDGIYRTRFRLVQGRGPVALDTTKVSDATVEVTVTGEE
;
A
#
# COMPACT_ATOMS: atom_id res chain seq x y z
N MET A 1 -31.15 -12.17 -8.45
CA MET A 1 -30.51 -13.36 -9.04
C MET A 1 -29.01 -13.12 -8.90
N ASN A 2 -28.37 -13.80 -7.96
CA ASN A 2 -26.99 -13.54 -7.56
C ASN A 2 -26.04 -14.28 -8.49
N ALA A 3 -25.30 -13.54 -9.31
CA ALA A 3 -24.15 -14.08 -10.03
C ALA A 3 -22.95 -14.15 -9.07
N PRO A 4 -22.20 -15.26 -9.01
CA PRO A 4 -20.96 -15.31 -8.25
C PRO A 4 -19.88 -14.50 -8.98
N PHE A 5 -19.34 -13.48 -8.31
CA PHE A 5 -18.14 -12.76 -8.77
C PHE A 5 -16.94 -13.71 -8.67
N ARG A 6 -16.40 -14.09 -9.83
CA ARG A 6 -15.13 -14.80 -9.96
C ARG A 6 -14.05 -13.76 -10.24
N TYR A 7 -13.21 -13.47 -9.24
CA TYR A 7 -11.91 -12.87 -9.52
C TYR A 7 -11.02 -13.97 -10.09
N ALA A 8 -10.77 -13.93 -11.39
CA ALA A 8 -9.69 -14.67 -12.03
C ALA A 8 -8.45 -13.78 -11.99
N LEU A 9 -7.64 -13.90 -10.94
CA LEU A 9 -6.23 -13.51 -11.00
C LEU A 9 -5.50 -14.60 -11.79
N PRO A 10 -4.83 -14.28 -12.91
CA PRO A 10 -3.97 -15.25 -13.57
C PRO A 10 -2.61 -15.21 -12.86
N LEU A 11 -2.31 -16.15 -11.97
CA LEU A 11 -0.94 -16.39 -11.50
C LEU A 11 -0.77 -17.84 -11.01
N SER A 12 -0.45 -18.71 -11.97
CA SER A 12 0.41 -19.90 -11.83
C SER A 12 1.84 -19.46 -11.43
N LEU A 13 2.72 -20.19 -10.73
CA LEU A 13 2.90 -21.63 -10.47
C LEU A 13 3.90 -21.85 -9.30
N SER A 14 3.68 -22.92 -8.52
CA SER A 14 4.62 -23.86 -7.86
C SER A 14 5.71 -23.48 -6.84
N LEU A 15 5.55 -24.11 -5.66
CA LEU A 15 6.52 -24.43 -4.61
C LEU A 15 7.79 -25.15 -5.09
N LEU A 16 8.88 -24.87 -4.36
CA LEU A 16 10.11 -25.66 -4.28
C LEU A 16 9.87 -27.15 -3.96
N ALA A 17 10.60 -28.03 -4.64
CA ALA A 17 10.83 -29.40 -4.20
C ALA A 17 12.19 -29.51 -3.48
N ALA A 18 12.09 -29.81 -2.18
CA ALA A 18 12.99 -30.62 -1.35
C ALA A 18 14.52 -30.43 -1.42
N CYS A 19 15.06 -29.69 -0.44
CA CYS A 19 16.38 -30.03 0.13
C CYS A 19 16.16 -30.88 1.39
N THR A 20 16.26 -32.21 1.27
CA THR A 20 16.36 -33.10 2.43
C THR A 20 17.80 -33.07 2.95
N ALA A 21 18.04 -32.25 3.97
CA ALA A 21 19.23 -32.35 4.82
C ALA A 21 18.83 -33.01 6.14
N THR A 22 19.20 -34.27 6.31
CA THR A 22 19.29 -34.94 7.61
C THR A 22 20.22 -34.14 8.53
N GLN A 23 19.67 -33.44 9.53
CA GLN A 23 20.48 -32.85 10.60
C GLN A 23 20.67 -33.86 11.75
N PRO A 24 21.89 -33.96 12.31
CA PRO A 24 22.10 -34.61 13.59
C PRO A 24 21.47 -33.77 14.71
N GLU A 25 20.84 -34.44 15.68
CA GLU A 25 20.53 -33.87 16.99
C GLU A 25 21.84 -33.42 17.63
N ASP A 26 22.08 -32.11 17.77
CA ASP A 26 22.78 -31.56 18.93
C ASP A 26 22.81 -30.02 18.94
N ALA A 27 22.68 -29.49 20.17
CA ALA A 27 22.72 -28.09 20.61
C ALA A 27 21.46 -27.23 20.34
N ALA A 28 20.86 -26.78 21.44
CA ALA A 28 19.86 -25.72 21.42
C ALA A 28 20.46 -24.44 20.78
N PRO A 29 19.76 -23.79 19.84
CA PRO A 29 20.27 -22.59 19.18
C PRO A 29 20.49 -21.48 20.22
N VAL A 30 21.69 -20.91 20.22
CA VAL A 30 21.98 -19.70 21.00
C VAL A 30 21.09 -18.59 20.42
N PRO A 31 20.28 -17.89 21.24
CA PRO A 31 19.45 -16.80 20.74
C PRO A 31 20.35 -15.73 20.14
N ALA A 32 20.15 -15.40 18.87
CA ALA A 32 20.87 -14.33 18.21
C ALA A 32 20.70 -13.04 19.02
N THR A 33 21.78 -12.28 19.20
CA THR A 33 21.67 -10.96 19.84
C THR A 33 20.76 -10.07 18.98
N ARG A 34 20.05 -9.12 19.60
CA ARG A 34 19.21 -8.14 18.89
C ARG A 34 19.95 -7.47 17.72
N ALA A 35 21.24 -7.20 17.87
CA ALA A 35 22.08 -6.62 16.82
C ALA A 35 22.33 -7.58 15.64
N GLN A 36 22.53 -8.88 15.91
CA GLN A 36 22.67 -9.90 14.87
C GLN A 36 21.35 -10.19 14.15
N ALA A 37 20.23 -10.20 14.87
CA ALA A 37 18.90 -10.34 14.29
C ALA A 37 18.55 -9.17 13.35
N LEU A 38 18.90 -7.93 13.75
CA LEU A 38 18.76 -6.75 12.88
C LEU A 38 19.68 -6.80 11.65
N ALA A 39 20.85 -7.42 11.75
CA ALA A 39 21.80 -7.56 10.63
C ALA A 39 21.41 -8.68 9.63
N GLN A 40 20.61 -9.65 10.05
CA GLN A 40 20.13 -10.78 9.23
C GLN A 40 18.68 -10.64 8.77
N ALA A 41 18.05 -9.51 9.08
CA ALA A 41 16.77 -9.09 8.54
C ALA A 41 16.72 -9.25 7.01
N PRO A 42 15.62 -9.76 6.42
CA PRO A 42 15.36 -9.50 5.01
C PRO A 42 15.44 -7.98 4.81
N SER A 43 16.30 -7.55 3.90
CA SER A 43 16.55 -6.13 3.73
C SER A 43 15.24 -5.47 3.31
N ARG A 44 14.80 -4.44 4.03
CA ARG A 44 13.81 -3.45 3.51
C ARG A 44 14.37 -2.62 2.35
N GLY A 45 15.49 -3.08 1.81
CA GLY A 45 16.25 -2.50 0.73
C GLY A 45 15.57 -2.80 -0.59
N PHE A 46 15.49 -1.81 -1.44
CA PHE A 46 15.05 -1.96 -2.82
C PHE A 46 15.88 -1.02 -3.69
N SER A 47 16.10 -1.42 -4.93
CA SER A 47 16.73 -0.58 -5.93
C SER A 47 15.67 0.19 -6.69
N CYS A 48 15.95 1.44 -7.03
CA CYS A 48 15.09 2.21 -7.91
C CYS A 48 15.86 2.71 -9.10
N ASP A 49 15.38 2.34 -10.28
CA ASP A 49 15.69 3.06 -11.51
C ASP A 49 14.64 4.17 -11.72
N PRO A 50 15.03 5.47 -11.72
CA PRO A 50 14.12 6.57 -12.02
C PRO A 50 13.52 6.51 -13.45
N LEU A 51 14.08 5.70 -14.36
CA LEU A 51 13.64 5.56 -15.75
C LEU A 51 12.53 4.53 -15.93
N GLU A 52 12.34 3.61 -14.99
CA GLU A 52 11.29 2.58 -15.07
C GLU A 52 9.88 3.18 -14.98
N VAL A 53 9.73 4.24 -14.18
CA VAL A 53 8.46 4.95 -14.03
C VAL A 53 8.41 6.14 -14.98
N ARG A 54 7.55 6.01 -16.00
CA ARG A 54 7.29 7.05 -16.99
C ARG A 54 6.18 7.97 -16.50
N SER A 55 6.05 9.13 -17.14
CA SER A 55 5.01 10.13 -16.79
C SER A 55 3.57 9.68 -17.01
N ASP A 56 3.38 8.57 -17.70
CA ASP A 56 2.11 7.93 -18.02
C ASP A 56 1.93 6.57 -17.33
N THR A 57 2.85 6.17 -16.44
CA THR A 57 2.73 4.92 -15.68
C THR A 57 1.43 4.92 -14.87
N GLU A 58 0.53 4.02 -15.23
CA GLU A 58 -0.73 3.81 -14.54
C GLU A 58 -0.51 2.93 -13.31
N LEU A 59 -0.99 3.40 -12.16
CA LEU A 59 -0.97 2.67 -10.90
C LEU A 59 -2.24 1.83 -10.75
N ALA A 60 -3.40 2.37 -11.13
CA ALA A 60 -4.69 1.69 -11.08
C ALA A 60 -5.70 2.37 -12.01
N THR A 61 -6.59 1.57 -12.60
CA THR A 61 -7.80 2.07 -13.27
C THR A 61 -8.87 2.42 -12.23
N VAL A 62 -9.73 3.41 -12.52
CA VAL A 62 -10.80 3.82 -11.60
C VAL A 62 -12.06 2.96 -11.82
N GLU A 63 -12.46 2.18 -10.83
CA GLU A 63 -13.69 1.38 -10.88
C GLU A 63 -14.92 2.30 -11.03
N GLY A 64 -15.83 1.97 -11.95
CA GLY A 64 -16.98 2.82 -12.28
C GLY A 64 -16.67 3.98 -13.24
N ALA A 65 -15.40 4.22 -13.59
CA ALA A 65 -14.97 5.20 -14.60
C ALA A 65 -13.75 4.67 -15.38
N PRO A 66 -13.94 3.72 -16.32
CA PRO A 66 -12.83 2.99 -16.95
C PRO A 66 -11.92 3.83 -17.86
N ALA A 67 -12.31 5.06 -18.19
CA ALA A 67 -11.47 6.02 -18.91
C ALA A 67 -10.55 6.82 -17.96
N ASP A 68 -10.80 6.73 -16.66
CA ASP A 68 -10.08 7.45 -15.61
C ASP A 68 -9.02 6.53 -14.99
N ALA A 69 -7.92 7.12 -14.55
CA ALA A 69 -6.77 6.38 -14.03
C ALA A 69 -6.04 7.12 -12.91
N LEU A 70 -5.46 6.37 -11.99
CA LEU A 70 -4.37 6.85 -11.14
C LEU A 70 -3.05 6.68 -11.86
N VAL A 71 -2.28 7.77 -11.91
CA VAL A 71 -0.99 7.77 -12.60
C VAL A 71 0.11 8.31 -11.71
N LEU A 72 1.31 7.83 -11.96
CA LEU A 72 2.53 8.32 -11.33
C LEU A 72 3.24 9.30 -12.25
N ARG A 73 3.69 10.42 -11.69
CA ARG A 73 4.57 11.35 -12.40
C ARG A 73 5.93 11.42 -11.72
N PRO A 74 7.03 11.05 -12.41
CA PRO A 74 8.36 11.12 -11.85
C PRO A 74 8.75 12.57 -11.55
N THR A 75 9.52 12.75 -10.48
CA THR A 75 10.05 14.06 -10.08
C THR A 75 11.47 14.32 -10.58
N GLY A 76 12.09 13.34 -11.23
CA GLY A 76 13.53 13.34 -11.55
C GLY A 76 14.43 12.92 -10.38
N VAL A 77 13.83 12.59 -9.22
CA VAL A 77 14.53 11.97 -8.08
C VAL A 77 14.07 10.52 -7.96
N ALA A 78 15.00 9.58 -7.80
CA ALA A 78 14.68 8.15 -7.76
C ALA A 78 13.70 7.81 -6.62
N CYS A 79 12.78 6.88 -6.89
CA CYS A 79 11.67 6.49 -6.02
C CYS A 79 10.78 7.64 -5.53
N ARG A 80 10.74 8.79 -6.21
CA ARG A 80 9.90 9.92 -5.82
C ARG A 80 8.97 10.31 -6.96
N TYR A 81 7.69 10.05 -6.73
CA TYR A 81 6.62 10.26 -7.69
C TYR A 81 5.54 11.14 -7.08
N HIS A 82 4.90 11.91 -7.92
CA HIS A 82 3.62 12.51 -7.61
C HIS A 82 2.51 11.51 -7.95
N LEU A 83 1.49 11.42 -7.10
CA LEU A 83 0.26 10.70 -7.38
C LEU A 83 -0.74 11.66 -8.01
N LEU A 84 -1.26 11.31 -9.19
CA LEU A 84 -2.26 12.09 -9.90
C LEU A 84 -3.47 11.24 -10.24
N TYR A 85 -4.62 11.89 -10.29
CA TYR A 85 -5.82 11.40 -10.94
C TYR A 85 -5.90 11.97 -12.35
N ARG A 86 -6.10 11.12 -13.35
CA ARG A 86 -6.35 11.50 -14.74
C ARG A 86 -7.80 11.14 -15.08
N ASP A 87 -8.61 12.12 -15.44
CA ASP A 87 -9.99 11.85 -15.89
C ASP A 87 -10.03 11.36 -17.35
N GLY A 88 -11.19 10.89 -17.80
CA GLY A 88 -11.40 10.40 -19.16
C GLY A 88 -11.22 11.44 -20.28
N SER A 89 -11.07 12.73 -19.94
CA SER A 89 -10.66 13.79 -20.89
C SER A 89 -9.14 13.95 -21.00
N GLY A 90 -8.38 13.23 -20.15
CA GLY A 90 -6.93 13.34 -20.01
C GLY A 90 -6.48 14.45 -19.07
N LYS A 91 -7.40 15.20 -18.44
CA LYS A 91 -7.04 16.25 -17.48
C LYS A 91 -6.55 15.61 -16.19
N GLN A 92 -5.45 16.15 -15.69
CA GLN A 92 -4.78 15.65 -14.50
C GLN A 92 -5.05 16.51 -13.27
N HIS A 93 -5.23 15.86 -12.13
CA HIS A 93 -5.37 16.43 -10.80
C HIS A 93 -4.29 15.86 -9.89
N MET A 94 -3.46 16.73 -9.33
CA MET A 94 -2.47 16.33 -8.34
C MET A 94 -3.15 15.92 -7.04
N LEU A 95 -2.95 14.68 -6.60
CA LEU A 95 -3.46 14.18 -5.31
C LEU A 95 -2.41 14.30 -4.21
N SER A 96 -1.16 13.92 -4.51
CA SER A 96 -0.08 13.96 -3.52
C SER A 96 0.27 15.40 -3.11
N GLN A 97 0.39 15.67 -1.80
CA GLN A 97 0.89 16.96 -1.30
C GLN A 97 2.42 17.09 -1.46
N SER A 98 3.12 15.96 -1.33
CA SER A 98 4.56 15.83 -1.52
C SER A 98 4.86 14.59 -2.36
N PRO A 99 5.98 14.55 -3.08
CA PRO A 99 6.43 13.33 -3.74
C PRO A 99 6.61 12.18 -2.74
N GLY A 100 6.12 11.01 -3.09
CA GLY A 100 6.22 9.78 -2.30
C GLY A 100 6.50 8.58 -3.20
N MET A 101 6.29 7.37 -2.69
CA MET A 101 6.35 6.15 -3.49
C MET A 101 5.06 5.37 -3.30
N TYR A 102 4.33 5.13 -4.38
CA TYR A 102 3.01 4.52 -4.32
C TYR A 102 3.04 3.20 -5.06
N LEU A 103 2.67 2.12 -4.38
CA LEU A 103 2.77 0.76 -4.92
C LEU A 103 1.43 0.10 -5.13
N LEU A 104 0.51 0.29 -4.18
CA LEU A 104 -0.83 -0.28 -4.21
C LEU A 104 -1.84 0.86 -4.09
N ALA A 105 -2.91 0.79 -4.86
CA ALA A 105 -4.01 1.73 -4.77
C ALA A 105 -5.34 1.06 -5.11
N ASP A 106 -6.42 1.59 -4.53
CA ASP A 106 -7.79 1.37 -4.96
C ASP A 106 -8.41 2.73 -5.31
N ALA A 107 -9.09 2.79 -6.45
CA ALA A 107 -9.78 3.98 -6.93
C ALA A 107 -11.14 3.59 -7.49
N ARG A 108 -12.19 4.31 -7.08
CA ARG A 108 -13.56 3.99 -7.49
C ARG A 108 -14.48 5.19 -7.45
N VAL A 109 -15.48 5.18 -8.32
CA VAL A 109 -16.63 6.09 -8.29
C VAL A 109 -17.74 5.46 -7.46
N LEU A 110 -18.10 6.13 -6.38
CA LEU A 110 -19.13 5.74 -5.44
C LEU A 110 -20.41 6.52 -5.76
N ALA A 111 -21.40 5.81 -6.29
CA ALA A 111 -22.73 6.35 -6.49
C ALA A 111 -23.43 6.58 -5.14
N SER A 112 -24.10 7.71 -4.97
CA SER A 112 -24.87 8.01 -3.76
C SER A 112 -26.27 8.49 -4.11
N ALA A 113 -27.29 7.83 -3.56
CA ALA A 113 -28.68 8.23 -3.79
C ALA A 113 -28.92 9.67 -3.29
N GLY A 114 -29.37 10.54 -4.19
CA GLY A 114 -29.67 11.95 -3.86
C GLY A 114 -28.46 12.82 -3.56
N ARG A 115 -27.23 12.38 -3.91
CA ARG A 115 -26.01 13.18 -3.79
C ARG A 115 -25.16 13.04 -5.06
N PRO A 116 -24.23 13.97 -5.30
CA PRO A 116 -23.24 13.81 -6.36
C PRO A 116 -22.39 12.56 -6.13
N ASP A 117 -22.01 11.91 -7.23
CA ASP A 117 -21.06 10.79 -7.18
C ASP A 117 -19.74 11.25 -6.56
N THR A 118 -19.14 10.34 -5.78
CA THR A 118 -17.85 10.60 -5.12
C THR A 118 -16.79 9.71 -5.74
N THR A 119 -15.74 10.30 -6.31
CA THR A 119 -14.54 9.52 -6.64
C THR A 119 -13.70 9.38 -5.38
N LEU A 120 -13.44 8.16 -4.93
CA LEU A 120 -12.58 7.85 -3.80
C LEU A 120 -11.28 7.21 -4.29
N VAL A 121 -10.16 7.67 -3.75
CA VAL A 121 -8.83 7.14 -4.01
C VAL A 121 -8.16 6.85 -2.69
N CYS A 122 -7.67 5.63 -2.51
CA CYS A 122 -6.78 5.28 -1.41
C CYS A 122 -5.53 4.59 -1.96
N ALA A 123 -4.36 4.98 -1.46
CA ALA A 123 -3.07 4.45 -1.91
C ALA A 123 -2.16 4.16 -0.72
N THR A 124 -1.28 3.18 -0.88
CA THR A 124 -0.19 2.94 0.06
C THR A 124 1.00 3.81 -0.31
N ASP A 125 1.33 4.76 0.56
CA ASP A 125 2.53 5.60 0.47
C ASP A 125 3.67 4.96 1.26
N LEU A 126 4.74 4.61 0.57
CA LEU A 126 5.97 4.06 1.10
C LEU A 126 6.91 5.21 1.46
N GLN A 127 7.08 5.45 2.75
CA GLN A 127 8.14 6.31 3.23
C GLN A 127 9.46 5.54 3.13
N HIS A 128 10.48 6.19 2.57
CA HIS A 128 11.78 5.60 2.39
C HIS A 128 12.90 6.62 2.57
N ALA A 129 14.09 6.10 2.83
CA ALA A 129 15.33 6.86 2.86
C ALA A 129 16.37 6.18 1.98
N ARG A 130 17.46 6.89 1.69
CA ARG A 130 18.63 6.29 1.05
C ARG A 130 19.13 5.12 1.90
N ALA A 131 19.45 4.00 1.25
CA ALA A 131 20.10 2.89 1.92
C ALA A 131 21.54 3.25 2.30
N ALA A 132 22.09 2.56 3.30
CA ALA A 132 23.48 2.75 3.72
C ALA A 132 24.48 2.26 2.66
N VAL A 133 24.09 1.29 1.84
CA VAL A 133 24.90 0.73 0.76
C VAL A 133 24.42 1.34 -0.56
N PRO A 134 25.23 2.20 -1.21
CA PRO A 134 24.90 2.75 -2.53
C PRO A 134 24.76 1.66 -3.59
N SER A 135 24.06 1.98 -4.69
CA SER A 135 24.08 1.13 -5.90
C SER A 135 25.43 1.27 -6.60
N ASP A 136 25.92 0.18 -7.17
CA ASP A 136 27.06 0.16 -8.10
C ASP A 136 26.64 0.49 -9.54
N GLU A 137 25.36 0.40 -9.85
CA GLU A 137 24.80 0.73 -11.16
C GLU A 137 24.49 2.24 -11.31
N PRO A 138 25.03 2.92 -12.34
CA PRO A 138 24.78 4.34 -12.57
C PRO A 138 23.30 4.66 -12.80
N GLY A 139 22.78 5.64 -12.07
CA GLY A 139 21.38 6.08 -12.19
C GLY A 139 20.41 5.33 -11.28
N ILE A 140 20.79 4.16 -10.78
CA ILE A 140 20.01 3.39 -9.81
C ILE A 140 20.34 3.85 -8.39
N GLU A 141 19.34 3.93 -7.53
CA GLU A 141 19.50 4.27 -6.11
C GLU A 141 18.92 3.20 -5.20
N ASN A 142 19.78 2.66 -4.32
CA ASN A 142 19.33 1.77 -3.25
C ASN A 142 18.65 2.57 -2.15
N ARG A 143 17.46 2.14 -1.75
CA ARG A 143 16.63 2.76 -0.73
C ARG A 143 16.12 1.75 0.28
N ALA A 144 15.74 2.23 1.45
CA ALA A 144 15.17 1.41 2.51
C ALA A 144 13.80 1.95 2.91
N ILE A 145 12.78 1.08 2.94
CA ILE A 145 11.45 1.47 3.42
C ILE A 145 11.52 1.70 4.93
N THR A 146 11.07 2.88 5.37
CA THR A 146 11.08 3.29 6.78
C THR A 146 9.72 3.09 7.45
N SER A 147 8.63 3.32 6.70
CA SER A 147 7.26 3.08 7.14
C SER A 147 6.34 3.06 5.92
N THR A 148 5.10 2.60 6.10
CA THR A 148 4.05 2.77 5.09
C THR A 148 2.88 3.55 5.69
N ALA A 149 2.04 4.13 4.85
CA ALA A 149 0.78 4.72 5.27
C ALA A 149 -0.27 4.51 4.20
N VAL A 150 -1.52 4.31 4.61
CA VAL A 150 -2.65 4.38 3.67
C VAL A 150 -3.15 5.82 3.68
N ILE A 151 -2.97 6.49 2.56
CA ILE A 151 -3.50 7.83 2.32
C ILE A 151 -4.77 7.74 1.49
N CYS A 152 -5.72 8.62 1.74
CA CYS A 152 -6.91 8.71 0.91
C CYS A 152 -7.21 10.16 0.49
N ALA A 153 -7.92 10.29 -0.62
CA ALA A 153 -8.47 11.53 -1.15
C ALA A 153 -9.82 11.24 -1.80
N ALA A 154 -10.69 12.24 -1.85
CA ALA A 154 -11.97 12.09 -2.53
C ALA A 154 -12.34 13.34 -3.32
N ALA A 155 -13.02 13.15 -4.45
CA ALA A 155 -13.64 14.21 -5.23
C ALA A 155 -15.15 14.18 -5.08
N ARG A 156 -15.75 15.33 -4.76
CA ARG A 156 -17.20 15.57 -4.87
C ARG A 156 -17.44 16.82 -5.69
N ASP A 157 -18.37 16.77 -6.64
CA ASP A 157 -18.66 17.90 -7.55
C ASP A 157 -17.40 18.45 -8.25
N GLY A 158 -16.50 17.56 -8.66
CA GLY A 158 -15.22 17.91 -9.29
C GLY A 158 -14.21 18.61 -8.36
N LYS A 159 -14.47 18.67 -7.05
CA LYS A 159 -13.56 19.25 -6.06
C LYS A 159 -12.90 18.14 -5.24
N TRP A 160 -11.57 18.07 -5.33
CA TRP A 160 -10.74 17.16 -4.55
C TRP A 160 -10.54 17.65 -3.12
N SER A 161 -10.63 16.75 -2.15
CA SER A 161 -10.12 16.95 -0.80
C SER A 161 -8.60 16.96 -0.80
N GLN A 162 -8.01 17.50 0.26
CA GLN A 162 -6.59 17.25 0.51
C GLN A 162 -6.38 15.76 0.80
N THR A 163 -5.27 15.20 0.32
CA THR A 163 -4.87 13.84 0.65
C THR A 163 -4.26 13.80 2.04
N ASN A 164 -4.74 12.89 2.91
CA ASN A 164 -4.19 12.66 4.24
C ASN A 164 -4.09 11.16 4.53
N ALA A 165 -3.18 10.80 5.44
CA ALA A 165 -3.10 9.45 5.99
C ALA A 165 -4.37 9.14 6.83
N VAL A 166 -5.03 8.04 6.49
CA VAL A 166 -6.13 7.45 7.29
C VAL A 166 -5.65 6.24 8.09
N VAL A 167 -4.57 5.60 7.63
CA VAL A 167 -3.83 4.60 8.40
C VAL A 167 -2.37 5.02 8.42
N THR A 168 -1.84 5.29 9.60
CA THR A 168 -0.40 5.48 9.80
C THR A 168 0.23 4.13 10.09
N GLY A 169 1.11 3.65 9.22
CA GLY A 169 1.92 2.47 9.51
C GLY A 169 2.95 2.74 10.59
N GLY A 170 3.54 1.65 11.09
CA GLY A 170 4.63 1.69 12.06
C GLY A 170 5.99 1.53 11.39
N ALA A 171 7.05 1.66 12.19
CA ALA A 171 8.39 1.23 11.77
C ALA A 171 8.52 -0.32 11.78
N ASP A 172 7.51 -1.01 12.29
CA ASP A 172 7.48 -2.42 12.66
C ASP A 172 6.30 -3.18 12.03
N TRP A 173 5.56 -2.58 11.11
CA TRP A 173 4.54 -3.24 10.29
C TRP A 173 4.19 -2.36 9.09
N ALA A 174 3.69 -2.98 8.01
CA ALA A 174 3.17 -2.26 6.86
C ALA A 174 1.64 -2.33 6.79
N ALA A 175 1.03 -1.21 6.42
CA ALA A 175 -0.35 -1.13 5.97
C ALA A 175 -0.37 -1.22 4.44
N TRP A 176 -1.08 -2.19 3.89
CA TRP A 176 -1.27 -2.35 2.45
C TRP A 176 -2.73 -2.20 2.09
N VAL A 177 -3.06 -1.24 1.23
CA VAL A 177 -4.44 -1.04 0.75
C VAL A 177 -4.91 -2.25 -0.04
N LEU A 178 -6.16 -2.66 0.19
CA LEU A 178 -6.82 -3.74 -0.55
C LEU A 178 -8.02 -3.21 -1.35
N GLU A 179 -8.86 -2.40 -0.71
CA GLU A 179 -10.14 -1.96 -1.28
C GLU A 179 -10.65 -0.75 -0.50
N ALA A 180 -11.36 0.18 -1.14
CA ALA A 180 -12.06 1.26 -0.47
C ALA A 180 -13.56 1.26 -0.76
N GLY A 181 -14.34 2.07 -0.04
CA GLY A 181 -15.78 2.16 -0.27
C GLY A 181 -16.49 3.21 0.57
N ALA A 182 -17.80 3.30 0.40
CA ALA A 182 -18.69 4.12 1.23
C ALA A 182 -19.31 3.28 2.35
N ASP A 183 -19.56 3.89 3.51
CA ASP A 183 -20.39 3.31 4.55
C ASP A 183 -21.86 3.38 4.12
N GLU A 184 -22.57 2.26 4.19
CA GLU A 184 -23.98 2.18 3.76
C GLU A 184 -24.92 2.97 4.69
N ALA A 185 -24.54 3.13 5.96
CA ALA A 185 -25.35 3.80 6.97
C ALA A 185 -25.11 5.32 7.00
N ASP A 186 -23.93 5.78 6.59
CA ASP A 186 -23.58 7.20 6.55
C ASP A 186 -22.85 7.57 5.23
N PRO A 187 -23.52 8.26 4.29
CA PRO A 187 -22.91 8.66 3.01
C PRO A 187 -21.78 9.69 3.12
N ASP A 188 -21.50 10.22 4.32
CA ASP A 188 -20.34 11.07 4.60
C ASP A 188 -19.16 10.32 5.23
N VAL A 189 -19.32 9.01 5.46
CA VAL A 189 -18.29 8.11 5.96
C VAL A 189 -17.87 7.15 4.85
N PHE A 190 -16.56 7.00 4.73
CA PHE A 190 -15.91 6.09 3.82
C PHE A 190 -15.11 5.08 4.62
N TRP A 191 -14.71 4.01 3.96
CA TRP A 191 -13.82 3.03 4.56
C TRP A 191 -12.73 2.60 3.60
N VAL A 192 -11.63 2.16 4.17
CA VAL A 192 -10.57 1.44 3.46
C VAL A 192 -10.30 0.13 4.16
N ARG A 193 -10.31 -0.95 3.40
CA ARG A 193 -9.80 -2.27 3.81
C ARG A 193 -8.34 -2.35 3.47
N TRP A 194 -7.56 -2.83 4.42
CA TRP A 194 -6.12 -2.93 4.30
C TRP A 194 -5.63 -4.15 5.08
N THR A 195 -4.51 -4.73 4.68
CA THR A 195 -3.85 -5.80 5.44
C THR A 195 -2.70 -5.22 6.25
N ARG A 196 -2.58 -5.67 7.49
CA ARG A 196 -1.37 -5.48 8.28
C ARG A 196 -0.40 -6.60 7.95
N ASP A 197 0.83 -6.22 7.66
CA ASP A 197 1.91 -7.14 7.38
C ASP A 197 3.03 -6.93 8.40
N SER A 198 3.14 -7.83 9.38
CA SER A 198 4.23 -7.84 10.35
C SER A 198 5.49 -8.52 9.83
N THR A 199 5.45 -9.20 8.67
CA THR A 199 6.68 -9.67 8.00
C THR A 199 7.51 -8.51 7.46
N PHE A 200 6.93 -7.31 7.42
CA PHE A 200 7.64 -6.05 7.32
C PHE A 200 8.66 -5.82 8.46
N GLN A 201 8.63 -6.64 9.54
CA GLN A 201 9.68 -6.68 10.55
C GLN A 201 10.89 -7.51 10.14
N PRO A 202 12.09 -7.08 10.56
CA PRO A 202 13.21 -7.98 10.70
C PRO A 202 12.98 -8.91 11.91
N LEU A 203 12.33 -10.06 11.71
CA LEU A 203 12.30 -11.21 12.64
C LEU A 203 12.23 -10.82 14.14
N ALA A 204 11.11 -10.27 14.60
CA ALA A 204 10.64 -10.66 15.92
C ALA A 204 9.80 -11.92 15.70
N LEU A 205 10.21 -13.05 16.28
CA LEU A 205 9.38 -14.26 16.37
C LEU A 205 8.56 -14.27 17.67
N ASP A 206 8.59 -13.16 18.42
CA ASP A 206 7.86 -12.98 19.66
C ASP A 206 6.63 -12.10 19.44
N ASP A 207 5.45 -12.63 19.75
CA ASP A 207 4.16 -11.94 19.73
C ASP A 207 3.88 -11.17 21.03
N THR A 208 4.75 -11.30 22.04
CA THR A 208 4.57 -10.67 23.34
C THR A 208 4.64 -9.14 23.22
N GLY A 209 3.51 -8.49 23.48
CA GLY A 209 3.38 -7.03 23.48
C GLY A 209 3.10 -6.40 22.11
N ARG A 210 2.78 -7.19 21.07
CA ARG A 210 2.42 -6.64 19.75
C ARG A 210 1.10 -5.87 19.81
N PRO A 211 1.06 -4.63 19.28
CA PRO A 211 -0.20 -3.93 19.06
C PRO A 211 -0.93 -4.59 17.89
N ALA A 212 -1.84 -5.50 18.24
CA ALA A 212 -2.65 -6.32 17.36
C ALA A 212 -1.88 -7.38 16.53
N ASP A 213 -2.58 -8.46 16.22
CA ASP A 213 -2.18 -9.58 15.39
C ASP A 213 -2.37 -9.25 13.90
N ASP A 214 -1.66 -9.93 13.01
CA ASP A 214 -1.83 -9.72 11.57
C ASP A 214 -3.25 -10.08 11.11
N GLY A 215 -3.66 -9.47 10.00
CA GLY A 215 -4.98 -9.68 9.42
C GLY A 215 -5.45 -8.55 8.53
N ILE A 216 -6.70 -8.64 8.12
CA ILE A 216 -7.39 -7.62 7.34
C ILE A 216 -8.17 -6.71 8.28
N TYR A 217 -7.94 -5.42 8.12
CA TYR A 217 -8.54 -4.34 8.87
C TYR A 217 -9.44 -3.51 7.96
N ARG A 218 -10.39 -2.83 8.57
CA ARG A 218 -11.18 -1.77 7.95
C ARG A 218 -11.05 -0.51 8.80
N THR A 219 -10.57 0.56 8.19
CA THR A 219 -10.55 1.89 8.81
C THR A 219 -11.63 2.74 8.18
N ARG A 220 -12.52 3.26 9.01
CA ARG A 220 -13.51 4.26 8.61
C ARG A 220 -12.93 5.66 8.75
N PHE A 221 -13.31 6.55 7.85
CA PHE A 221 -12.89 7.93 7.86
C PHE A 221 -13.98 8.83 7.28
N ARG A 222 -13.98 10.11 7.67
CA ARG A 222 -14.87 11.12 7.09
C ARG A 222 -14.08 12.16 6.31
N LEU A 223 -14.71 12.76 5.32
CA LEU A 223 -14.19 13.98 4.69
C LEU A 223 -14.54 15.18 5.56
N VAL A 224 -13.56 16.04 5.81
CA VAL A 224 -13.76 17.30 6.52
C VAL A 224 -13.54 18.44 5.52
N GLN A 225 -14.54 19.29 5.35
CA GLN A 225 -14.50 20.37 4.36
C GLN A 225 -13.30 21.29 4.59
N GLY A 226 -12.56 21.60 3.51
CA GLY A 226 -11.35 22.43 3.57
C GLY A 226 -10.15 21.75 4.24
N ARG A 227 -10.29 20.48 4.64
CA ARG A 227 -9.23 19.62 5.15
C ARG A 227 -9.18 18.33 4.31
N GLY A 228 -8.32 17.41 4.69
CA GLY A 228 -8.33 16.05 4.13
C GLY A 228 -9.21 15.10 4.93
N PRO A 229 -9.20 13.80 4.59
CA PRO A 229 -9.88 12.78 5.37
C PRO A 229 -9.35 12.72 6.81
N VAL A 230 -10.24 12.37 7.73
CA VAL A 230 -9.95 12.16 9.16
C VAL A 230 -10.44 10.77 9.54
N ALA A 231 -9.51 9.93 10.00
CA ALA A 231 -9.81 8.60 10.50
C ALA A 231 -10.77 8.67 11.70
N LEU A 232 -11.70 7.72 11.76
CA LEU A 232 -12.70 7.60 12.82
C LEU A 232 -12.35 6.42 13.73
N ASP A 233 -12.42 5.21 13.18
CA ASP A 233 -12.15 3.96 13.88
C ASP A 233 -11.55 2.93 12.94
N THR A 234 -10.83 1.98 13.52
CA THR A 234 -10.24 0.83 12.84
C THR A 234 -10.73 -0.43 13.51
N THR A 235 -11.23 -1.38 12.71
CA THR A 235 -11.73 -2.67 13.17
C THR A 235 -11.05 -3.80 12.40
N LYS A 236 -10.71 -4.89 13.10
CA LYS A 236 -10.24 -6.11 12.45
C LYS A 236 -11.44 -6.83 11.84
N VAL A 237 -11.34 -7.19 10.57
CA VAL A 237 -12.41 -7.84 9.80
C VAL A 237 -12.13 -9.33 9.61
N SER A 238 -10.86 -9.73 9.58
CA SER A 238 -10.44 -11.12 9.43
C SER A 238 -9.02 -11.33 9.96
N ASP A 239 -8.75 -12.52 10.48
CA ASP A 239 -7.38 -12.99 10.81
C ASP A 239 -6.61 -13.46 9.57
N ALA A 240 -7.28 -13.52 8.41
CA ALA A 240 -6.62 -13.85 7.15
C ALA A 240 -5.56 -12.78 6.81
N THR A 241 -4.37 -13.23 6.47
CA THR A 241 -3.34 -12.42 5.83
C THR A 241 -3.46 -12.58 4.33
N VAL A 242 -3.31 -11.49 3.59
CA VAL A 242 -3.17 -11.58 2.14
C VAL A 242 -1.68 -11.79 1.86
N GLU A 243 -1.31 -12.93 1.29
CA GLU A 243 0.01 -13.09 0.65
C GLU A 243 0.01 -12.26 -0.63
N VAL A 244 0.28 -10.95 -0.52
CA VAL A 244 0.54 -10.10 -1.68
C VAL A 244 2.03 -10.19 -1.97
N THR A 245 2.42 -11.10 -2.85
CA THR A 245 3.79 -11.13 -3.37
C THR A 245 3.93 -10.05 -4.44
N VAL A 246 4.56 -8.93 -4.08
CA VAL A 246 4.99 -7.92 -5.06
C VAL A 246 6.28 -8.43 -5.70
N THR A 247 6.17 -9.06 -6.86
CA THR A 247 7.35 -9.37 -7.69
C THR A 247 7.67 -8.16 -8.57
N GLY A 248 8.87 -7.59 -8.42
CA GLY A 248 9.49 -6.86 -9.52
C GLY A 248 9.93 -7.90 -10.55
N GLU A 249 9.53 -7.75 -11.81
CA GLU A 249 10.14 -8.51 -12.90
C GLU A 249 11.60 -8.03 -13.06
N GLU A 250 12.55 -8.97 -13.15
CA GLU A 250 13.94 -8.70 -13.56
C GLU A 250 14.04 -8.45 -15.08
#